data_AF-A0A8J7DLL9-F1
#
_entry.id   AF-A0A8J7DLL9-F1
#
_cell.length_a   1.000
_cell.length_b   1.000
_cell.length_c   1.000
_cell.angle_alpha   90.00
_cell.angle_beta   90.00
_cell.angle_gamma   90.00
#
_symmetry.space_group_name_H-M   'P 1'
#
loop_
_entity.id
_entity.type
_entity.pdbx_description
1 polymer ?
#
loop_
_entity_poly.entity_id
_entity_poly.type
_entity_poly.pdbx_seq_one_letter_code
_entity_poly.pdbx_strand_id
1 'polypeptide(L)' 'MSEPLLLDTDVIIDYLRGQTDAVAYLEGLTNPLLISAVTVAELYVGVREGEEREALDIL' A
#
# COMPACT_ATOMS: atom_id res chain seq x y z
N MET A 1 -22.55 -3.97 -6.71
CA MET A 1 -21.24 -3.29 -6.74
C MET A 1 -20.68 -3.37 -5.35
N SER A 2 -19.44 -3.84 -5.19
CA SER A 2 -18.79 -3.95 -3.87
C SER A 2 -18.38 -2.56 -3.38
N GLU A 3 -18.53 -2.29 -2.08
CA GLU A 3 -18.16 -1.00 -1.49
C GLU A 3 -16.64 -0.77 -1.59
N PRO A 4 -16.17 0.43 -1.99
CA PRO A 4 -14.74 0.72 -2.02
C PRO A 4 -14.12 0.63 -0.63
N LEU A 5 -12.88 0.14 -0.57
CA LEU A 5 -12.10 0.07 0.66
C LEU A 5 -11.00 1.12 0.62
N LEU A 6 -10.96 1.99 1.63
CA LEU A 6 -9.83 2.90 1.85
C LEU A 6 -8.78 2.16 2.67
N LEU A 7 -7.60 1.99 2.09
CA LEU A 7 -6.50 1.30 2.75
C LEU A 7 -5.78 2.23 3.72
N ASP A 8 -5.49 1.72 4.92
CA ASP A 8 -4.59 2.38 5.86
C ASP A 8 -3.13 2.19 5.44
N THR A 9 -2.26 3.07 5.92
CA THR A 9 -0.86 3.15 5.52
C THR A 9 -0.07 1.92 5.98
N ASP A 10 -0.38 1.35 7.14
CA ASP A 10 0.30 0.16 7.68
C ASP A 10 0.07 -1.09 6.82
N VAL A 11 -1.15 -1.32 6.34
CA VAL A 11 -1.50 -2.43 5.44
C VAL A 11 -0.71 -2.32 4.14
N ILE A 12 -0.53 -1.11 3.60
CA ILE A 12 0.26 -0.89 2.40
C ILE A 12 1.75 -1.13 2.67
N ILE A 13 2.27 -0.66 3.81
CA ILE A 13 3.67 -0.89 4.19
C ILE A 13 3.96 -2.39 4.31
N ASP A 14 3.08 -3.14 4.96
CA ASP A 14 3.24 -4.60 5.12
C ASP A 14 3.16 -5.32 3.77
N TYR A 15 2.28 -4.89 2.87
CA TYR A 15 2.21 -5.39 1.50
C TYR A 15 3.51 -5.10 0.72
N LEU A 16 4.00 -3.86 0.75
CA LEU A 16 5.23 -3.46 0.06
C LEU A 16 6.48 -4.18 0.60
N ARG A 17 6.46 -4.58 1.87
CA ARG A 17 7.51 -5.40 2.50
C ARG A 17 7.38 -6.90 2.20
N GLY A 18 6.34 -7.31 1.47
CA GLY A 18 6.08 -8.71 1.15
C GLY A 18 5.64 -9.54 2.35
N GLN A 19 4.99 -8.94 3.34
CA GLN A 19 4.43 -9.69 4.48
C GLN A 19 3.27 -10.57 3.97
N THR A 20 3.37 -11.88 4.22
CA THR A 20 2.50 -12.90 3.62
C THR A 20 1.01 -12.69 3.84
N ASP A 21 0.61 -12.28 5.04
CA ASP A 21 -0.79 -12.04 5.41
C ASP A 21 -1.34 -10.80 4.70
N ALA A 22 -0.55 -9.74 4.59
CA ALA A 22 -0.93 -8.51 3.88
C ALA A 22 -1.06 -8.75 2.36
N VAL A 23 -0.13 -9.52 1.77
CA VAL A 23 -0.21 -9.96 0.36
C VAL A 23 -1.47 -10.78 0.13
N ALA A 24 -1.69 -11.84 0.91
CA ALA A 24 -2.86 -12.69 0.77
C ALA A 24 -4.18 -11.93 0.99
N TYR A 25 -4.19 -10.98 1.92
CA TYR A 25 -5.34 -10.12 2.17
C TYR A 25 -5.65 -9.23 0.96
N LEU A 26 -4.71 -8.40 0.51
CA LEU A 26 -4.96 -7.43 -0.57
C LEU A 26 -5.22 -8.10 -1.91
N GLU A 27 -4.48 -9.15 -2.27
CA GLU A 27 -4.70 -9.89 -3.52
C GLU A 27 -6.02 -10.70 -3.52
N GLY A 28 -6.57 -10.99 -2.33
CA GLY A 28 -7.87 -11.64 -2.18
C GLY A 28 -9.08 -10.69 -2.25
N LEU A 29 -8.86 -9.37 -2.22
CA LEU A 29 -9.95 -8.39 -2.27
C LEU A 29 -10.50 -8.25 -3.69
N THR A 30 -11.83 -8.21 -3.80
CA THR A 30 -12.54 -7.94 -5.06
C THR A 30 -13.15 -6.54 -5.11
N ASN A 31 -13.04 -5.80 -4.00
CA ASN A 31 -13.53 -4.44 -3.86
C ASN A 31 -12.59 -3.47 -4.60
N PRO A 32 -13.10 -2.32 -5.10
CA PRO A 32 -12.24 -1.22 -5.49
C PRO A 32 -11.38 -0.77 -4.31
N LEU A 33 -10.07 -0.75 -4.49
CA LEU A 33 -9.12 -0.30 -3.47
C LEU A 33 -8.78 1.16 -3.71
N LEU A 34 -8.87 1.96 -2.66
CA LEU A 34 -8.58 3.39 -2.66
C LEU A 34 -7.44 3.67 -1.69
N ILE A 35 -6.62 4.66 -2.03
CA ILE A 35 -5.59 5.22 -1.14
C ILE A 35 -5.82 6.72 -0.99
N SER A 36 -5.50 7.27 0.18
CA SER A 36 -5.57 8.71 0.40
C SER A 36 -4.27 9.40 -0.04
N ALA A 37 -4.34 10.68 -0.40
CA ALA A 37 -3.14 11.47 -0.65
C ALA A 37 -2.25 11.60 0.61
N VAL A 38 -2.82 11.49 1.80
CA VAL A 38 -2.09 11.48 3.08
C VAL A 38 -1.26 10.21 3.21
N THR A 39 -1.85 9.05 2.89
CA THR A 39 -1.16 7.76 2.86
C THR A 39 0.03 7.78 1.90
N VAL A 40 -0.13 8.39 0.71
CA VAL A 40 0.99 8.60 -0.22
C VAL A 40 2.08 9.45 0.44
N ALA A 41 1.73 10.57 1.08
CA ALA A 41 2.72 11.41 1.75
C ALA A 41 3.45 10.66 2.88
N GLU A 42 2.77 9.84 3.67
CA GLU A 42 3.37 9.03 4.73
C GLU A 42 4.36 8.01 4.18
N LEU A 43 4.01 7.32 3.08
CA LEU A 43 4.92 6.40 2.40
C LEU A 43 6.18 7.14 1.91
N TYR A 44 6.01 8.30 1.28
CA TYR A 44 7.13 9.11 0.77
C TYR A 44 8.03 9.67 1.88
N VAL A 45 7.48 9.94 3.07
CA VAL A 45 8.25 10.41 4.25
C VAL A 45 8.94 9.24 4.97
N GLY A 46 8.31 8.07 5.01
CA GLY A 46 8.78 6.91 5.76
C GLY A 46 9.73 5.97 5.01
N VAL A 47 9.75 6.04 3.67
CA VAL A 47 10.58 5.18 2.82
C VAL A 47 12.07 5.54 2.92
N ARG A 48 12.95 4.54 2.89
CA ARG A 48 14.40 4.77 2.82
C ARG A 48 14.81 5.09 1.38
N GLU A 49 15.86 5.88 1.24
CA GLU A 49 16.47 6.17 -0.07
C GLU A 49 16.99 4.89 -0.76
N GLY A 50 17.07 4.91 -2.09
CA GLY A 50 17.53 3.78 -2.90
C GLY A 50 16.39 2.88 -3.37
N GLU A 51 16.58 1.56 -3.30
CA GLU A 51 15.65 0.56 -3.86
C GLU A 51 14.22 0.70 -3.35
N GLU A 52 14.03 1.01 -2.04
CA GLU A 52 12.69 1.20 -1.47
C GLU A 52 11.98 2.42 -2.08
N ARG A 53 12.72 3.52 -2.33
CA ARG A 53 12.17 4.73 -2.95
C ARG A 53 11.89 4.56 -4.43
N GLU A 54 12.80 3.91 -5.16
CA GLU A 54 12.61 3.61 -6.58
C GLU A 54 11.37 2.74 -6.81
N ALA A 55 11.14 1.76 -5.94
CA ALA A 55 9.93 0.93 -5.97
C ALA A 55 8.64 1.73 -5.69
N LEU A 56 8.72 2.76 -4.84
CA LEU A 56 7.57 3.62 -4.51
C LEU A 56 7.24 4.59 -5.65
N ASP A 57 8.23 5.10 -6.37
CA ASP A 57 8.04 6.07 -7.46
C ASP A 57 7.41 5.45 -8.73
N ILE A 58 7.37 4.11 -8.83
CA ILE A 58 6.77 3.36 -9.95
C ILE A 58 5.39 2.76 -9.66
N LEU A 59 4.85 2.94 -8.44
CA LEU A 59 3.47 2.62 -8.06
C LEU A 59 2.46 3.54 -8.75
#